data_AF-A0A498HDC2-F1
#
_entry.id   AF-A0A498HDC2-F1
#
_cell.length_a   1.000
_cell.length_b   1.000
_cell.length_c   1.000
_cell.angle_alpha   90.00
_cell.angle_beta   90.00
_cell.angle_gamma   90.00
#
_symmetry.space_group_name_H-M   'P 1'
#
loop_
_entity.id
_entity.type
_entity.pdbx_description
1 polymer ?
#
loop_
_entity_poly.entity_id
_entity_poly.type
_entity_poly.pdbx_seq_one_letter_code
_entity_poly.pdbx_strand_id
1 'polypeptide(L)'
;MKNDMTAAVVARNLVTPKDSRLLSKRSDELAVKESLALSVQCAGSVSNMAQRLFARTRQVESLAAEVMSLKQEIRGLKHENKQLHKLAHNYATNMKRKIDQMQESDGQILLDHRRFVGLFQQHLPSSSGAVPRSEAPNDQPLAPLLPGVPPSTEIPPEQ
;
A
#
# COMPACT_ATOMS: atom_id res chain seq x y z
N MET A 1 -33.52 11.01 -60.30
CA MET A 1 -33.75 9.65 -60.85
C MET A 1 -32.94 8.55 -60.16
N LYS A 2 -31.59 8.55 -60.17
CA LYS A 2 -30.81 7.44 -59.56
C LYS A 2 -30.97 7.32 -58.04
N ASN A 3 -31.09 8.45 -57.34
CA ASN A 3 -31.22 8.50 -55.88
C ASN A 3 -32.64 8.14 -55.41
N ASP A 4 -33.65 8.55 -56.17
CA ASP A 4 -35.07 8.29 -55.87
C ASP A 4 -35.41 6.80 -55.98
N MET A 5 -34.82 6.11 -56.98
CA MET A 5 -34.93 4.65 -57.13
C MET A 5 -34.35 3.92 -55.91
N THR A 6 -33.15 4.31 -55.46
CA THR A 6 -32.51 3.70 -54.28
C THR A 6 -33.32 3.96 -53.01
N ALA A 7 -33.82 5.19 -52.83
CA ALA A 7 -34.68 5.52 -51.69
C ALA A 7 -35.98 4.70 -51.69
N ALA A 8 -36.62 4.53 -52.85
CA ALA A 8 -37.83 3.72 -52.99
C ALA A 8 -37.58 2.22 -52.71
N VAL A 9 -36.45 1.69 -53.17
CA VAL A 9 -36.05 0.29 -52.89
C VAL A 9 -35.76 0.09 -51.41
N VAL A 10 -35.03 1.00 -50.77
CA VAL A 10 -34.75 0.94 -49.33
C VAL A 10 -36.04 1.05 -48.52
N ALA A 11 -36.91 2.01 -48.86
CA ALA A 11 -38.19 2.19 -48.20
C ALA A 11 -39.08 0.94 -48.30
N ARG A 12 -39.14 0.27 -49.46
CA ARG A 12 -39.89 -0.99 -49.62
C ARG A 12 -39.41 -2.12 -48.72
N ASN A 13 -38.14 -2.13 -48.32
CA ASN A 13 -37.58 -3.12 -47.41
C ASN A 13 -37.79 -2.77 -45.93
N LEU A 14 -38.20 -1.53 -45.63
CA LEU A 14 -38.42 -1.03 -44.26
C LEU A 14 -39.91 -0.96 -43.88
N VAL A 15 -40.80 -0.79 -44.85
CA VAL A 15 -42.24 -0.63 -44.64
C VAL A 15 -42.92 -1.99 -44.58
N THR A 16 -43.52 -2.33 -43.43
CA THR A 16 -44.31 -3.57 -43.30
C THR A 16 -45.71 -3.41 -43.93
N PRO A 17 -46.42 -4.51 -44.24
CA PRO A 17 -47.80 -4.44 -44.75
C PRO A 17 -48.78 -3.73 -43.79
N LYS A 18 -48.45 -3.67 -42.50
CA LYS A 18 -49.24 -2.94 -41.50
C LYS A 18 -48.99 -1.43 -41.63
N ASP A 19 -47.74 -1.05 -41.85
CA ASP A 19 -47.35 0.34 -42.07
C ASP A 19 -47.95 0.89 -43.37
N SER A 20 -47.98 0.10 -44.45
CA SER A 20 -48.60 0.53 -45.71
C SER A 20 -50.10 0.78 -45.58
N ARG A 21 -50.82 -0.04 -44.80
CA ARG A 21 -52.25 0.18 -44.49
C ARG A 21 -52.48 1.45 -43.66
N LEU A 22 -51.53 1.81 -42.79
CA LEU A 22 -51.59 3.03 -41.98
C LEU A 22 -51.24 4.27 -42.81
N LEU A 23 -50.21 4.19 -43.65
CA LEU A 23 -49.76 5.26 -44.55
C LEU A 23 -50.77 5.54 -45.67
N SER A 24 -51.47 4.52 -46.18
CA SER A 24 -52.53 4.68 -47.20
C SER A 24 -53.70 5.58 -46.76
N LYS A 25 -53.85 5.83 -45.45
CA LYS A 25 -54.88 6.71 -44.88
C LYS A 25 -54.35 8.12 -44.58
N ARG A 26 -53.05 8.35 -44.75
CA ARG A 26 -52.38 9.63 -44.48
C ARG A 26 -52.21 10.39 -45.79
N SER A 27 -52.29 11.72 -45.73
CA SER A 27 -51.89 12.56 -46.86
C SER A 27 -50.37 12.68 -46.92
N ASP A 28 -49.83 12.91 -48.12
CA ASP A 28 -48.40 13.12 -48.33
C ASP A 28 -47.86 14.26 -47.46
N GLU A 29 -48.63 15.36 -47.34
CA GLU A 29 -48.29 16.50 -46.49
C GLU A 29 -48.12 16.12 -45.01
N LEU A 30 -48.99 15.25 -44.48
CA LEU A 30 -48.90 14.80 -43.09
C LEU A 30 -47.71 13.84 -42.92
N ALA A 31 -47.48 12.95 -43.89
CA ALA A 31 -46.34 12.03 -43.87
C ALA A 31 -44.99 12.79 -43.88
N VAL A 32 -44.89 13.87 -44.67
CA VAL A 32 -43.70 14.73 -44.70
C VAL A 32 -43.47 15.38 -43.33
N LYS A 33 -44.51 15.96 -42.70
CA LYS A 33 -44.40 16.58 -41.37
C LYS A 33 -43.99 15.60 -40.28
N GLU A 34 -44.58 14.40 -40.28
CA GLU A 34 -44.23 13.35 -39.33
C GLU A 34 -42.80 12.84 -39.54
N SER A 35 -42.36 12.68 -40.80
CA SER A 35 -40.97 12.31 -41.10
C SER A 35 -39.97 13.36 -40.66
N LEU A 36 -40.33 14.65 -40.78
CA LEU A 36 -39.50 15.76 -40.34
C LEU A 36 -39.40 15.78 -38.82
N ALA A 37 -40.53 15.62 -38.12
CA ALA A 37 -40.55 15.54 -36.66
C ALA A 37 -39.70 14.37 -36.15
N LEU A 38 -39.82 13.19 -36.78
CA LEU A 38 -38.97 12.04 -36.48
C LEU A 38 -37.49 12.34 -36.74
N SER A 39 -37.16 12.95 -37.88
CA SER A 39 -35.77 13.30 -38.23
C SER A 39 -35.15 14.26 -37.21
N VAL A 40 -35.91 15.27 -36.75
CA VAL A 40 -35.46 16.19 -35.69
C VAL A 40 -35.23 15.46 -34.37
N GLN A 41 -36.12 14.56 -33.98
CA GLN A 41 -35.95 13.75 -32.76
C GLN A 41 -34.74 12.82 -32.85
N CYS A 42 -34.54 12.15 -34.00
CA CYS A 42 -33.37 11.33 -34.26
C CYS A 42 -32.08 12.14 -34.20
N ALA A 43 -32.05 13.31 -34.83
CA ALA A 43 -30.89 14.21 -34.78
C ALA A 43 -30.58 14.64 -33.34
N GLY A 44 -31.59 14.95 -32.53
CA GLY A 44 -31.43 15.27 -31.12
C GLY A 44 -30.89 14.10 -30.29
N SER A 45 -31.42 12.90 -30.49
CA SER A 45 -30.97 11.68 -29.81
C SER A 45 -29.50 11.36 -30.13
N VAL A 46 -29.14 11.36 -31.43
CA VAL A 46 -27.76 11.10 -31.87
C VAL A 46 -26.81 12.19 -31.35
N SER A 47 -27.22 13.46 -31.36
CA SER A 47 -26.39 14.56 -30.83
C SER A 47 -26.12 14.40 -29.34
N ASN A 48 -27.13 14.02 -28.56
CA ASN A 48 -26.95 13.75 -27.13
C ASN A 48 -25.98 12.57 -26.88
N MET A 49 -26.11 11.50 -27.66
CA MET A 49 -25.19 10.36 -27.58
C MET A 49 -23.76 10.78 -27.93
N ALA A 50 -23.58 11.59 -28.99
CA ALA A 50 -22.27 12.08 -29.41
C ALA A 50 -21.60 12.92 -28.32
N GLN A 51 -22.34 13.81 -27.66
CA GLN A 51 -21.83 14.61 -26.53
C GLN A 51 -21.39 13.74 -25.36
N ARG A 52 -22.22 12.75 -24.98
CA ARG A 52 -21.89 11.81 -23.90
C ARG A 52 -20.67 10.96 -24.23
N LEU A 53 -20.57 10.50 -25.48
CA LEU A 53 -19.42 9.75 -25.95
C LEU A 53 -18.15 10.61 -25.90
N PHE A 54 -18.21 11.86 -26.35
CA PHE A 54 -17.10 12.79 -26.30
C PHE A 54 -16.61 13.05 -24.86
N ALA A 55 -17.55 13.29 -23.93
CA ALA A 55 -17.22 13.46 -22.51
C ALA A 55 -16.56 12.20 -21.92
N ARG A 56 -17.05 11.00 -22.28
CA ARG A 56 -16.44 9.73 -21.87
C ARG A 56 -15.03 9.55 -22.45
N THR A 57 -14.80 9.91 -23.70
CA THR A 57 -13.45 9.86 -24.31
C THR A 57 -12.46 10.69 -23.50
N ARG A 58 -12.84 11.92 -23.10
CA ARG A 58 -11.98 12.78 -22.28
C ARG A 58 -11.69 12.20 -20.89
N GLN A 59 -12.68 11.56 -20.26
CA GLN A 59 -12.47 10.86 -19.00
C GLN A 59 -11.49 9.70 -19.13
N VAL A 60 -11.60 8.91 -20.21
CA VAL A 60 -10.66 7.81 -20.49
C VAL A 60 -9.24 8.32 -20.73
N GLU A 61 -9.09 9.41 -21.47
CA GLU A 61 -7.77 10.05 -21.68
C GLU A 61 -7.15 10.52 -20.35
N SER A 62 -7.94 11.19 -19.50
CA SER A 62 -7.49 11.62 -18.17
C SER A 62 -7.09 10.44 -17.29
N LEU A 63 -7.90 9.39 -17.26
CA LEU A 63 -7.63 8.19 -16.47
C LEU A 63 -6.37 7.47 -16.98
N ALA A 64 -6.16 7.42 -18.30
CA ALA A 64 -4.96 6.83 -18.88
C ALA A 64 -3.69 7.59 -18.43
N ALA A 65 -3.74 8.93 -18.37
CA ALA A 65 -2.64 9.74 -17.88
C ALA A 65 -2.34 9.46 -16.39
N GLU A 66 -3.36 9.36 -15.56
CA GLU A 66 -3.22 9.04 -14.13
C GLU A 66 -2.62 7.65 -13.92
N VAL A 67 -3.10 6.64 -14.67
CA VAL A 67 -2.56 5.28 -14.64
C VAL A 67 -1.07 5.27 -15.03
N MET A 68 -0.67 6.04 -16.04
CA MET A 68 0.74 6.16 -16.40
C MET A 68 1.59 6.78 -15.29
N SER A 69 1.08 7.83 -14.64
CA SER A 69 1.74 8.49 -13.50
C SER A 69 1.94 7.53 -12.34
N LEU A 70 0.87 6.87 -11.88
CA LEU A 70 0.92 5.89 -10.79
C LEU A 70 1.86 4.72 -11.12
N LYS A 71 1.87 4.25 -12.36
CA LYS A 71 2.78 3.18 -12.79
C LYS A 71 4.25 3.62 -12.73
N GLN A 72 4.55 4.90 -12.95
CA GLN A 72 5.90 5.44 -12.78
C GLN A 72 6.27 5.56 -11.29
N GLU A 73 5.35 6.03 -10.46
CA GLU A 73 5.56 6.13 -9.00
C GLU A 73 5.83 4.75 -8.38
N ILE A 74 5.04 3.74 -8.73
CA ILE A 74 5.25 2.35 -8.29
C ILE A 74 6.63 1.83 -8.69
N ARG A 75 7.13 2.18 -9.89
CA ARG A 75 8.49 1.82 -10.31
C ARG A 75 9.54 2.49 -9.43
N GLY A 76 9.35 3.77 -9.10
CA GLY A 76 10.22 4.52 -8.18
C GLY A 76 10.26 3.90 -6.79
N LEU A 77 9.09 3.71 -6.18
CA LEU A 77 8.96 3.10 -4.85
C LEU A 77 9.54 1.69 -4.80
N LYS A 78 9.36 0.88 -5.84
CA LYS A 78 9.97 -0.45 -5.93
C LYS A 78 11.49 -0.39 -5.95
N HIS A 79 12.08 0.61 -6.61
CA HIS A 79 13.52 0.82 -6.61
C HIS A 79 14.02 1.23 -5.23
N GLU A 80 13.39 2.22 -4.60
CA GLU A 80 13.75 2.70 -3.26
C GLU A 80 13.65 1.60 -2.22
N ASN A 81 12.57 0.82 -2.25
CA ASN A 81 12.37 -0.32 -1.36
C ASN A 81 13.49 -1.36 -1.50
N LYS A 82 13.94 -1.64 -2.73
CA LYS A 82 15.10 -2.52 -2.98
C LYS A 82 16.39 -1.95 -2.37
N GLN A 83 16.61 -0.65 -2.45
CA GLN A 83 17.79 -0.03 -1.82
C GLN A 83 17.70 -0.07 -0.30
N LEU A 84 16.52 0.20 0.27
CA LEU A 84 16.27 0.12 1.70
C LEU A 84 16.51 -1.30 2.22
N HIS A 85 16.07 -2.33 1.51
CA HIS A 85 16.36 -3.72 1.85
C HIS A 85 17.85 -4.03 1.88
N LYS A 86 18.63 -3.55 0.91
CA LYS A 86 20.10 -3.72 0.93
C LYS A 86 20.72 -3.01 2.12
N LEU A 87 20.27 -1.79 2.43
CA LEU A 87 20.79 -1.03 3.55
C LEU A 87 20.50 -1.74 4.89
N ALA A 88 19.27 -2.20 5.09
CA ALA A 88 18.87 -2.96 6.26
C ALA A 88 19.67 -4.27 6.40
N HIS A 89 19.86 -4.99 5.30
CA HIS A 89 20.68 -6.21 5.29
C HIS A 89 22.14 -5.95 5.66
N ASN A 90 22.75 -4.90 5.07
CA ASN A 90 24.12 -4.51 5.38
C ASN A 90 24.26 -4.09 6.85
N TYR A 91 23.29 -3.32 7.36
CA TYR A 91 23.26 -2.91 8.76
C TYR A 91 23.18 -4.11 9.70
N ALA A 92 22.21 -5.02 9.48
CA ALA A 92 22.04 -6.22 10.28
C ALA A 92 23.31 -7.10 10.26
N THR A 93 23.90 -7.30 9.08
CA THR A 93 25.14 -8.07 8.92
C THR A 93 26.32 -7.42 9.68
N ASN A 94 26.43 -6.09 9.61
CA ASN A 94 27.47 -5.36 10.31
C ASN A 94 27.31 -5.42 11.83
N MET A 95 26.08 -5.25 12.31
CA MET A 95 25.78 -5.34 13.73
C MET A 95 26.02 -6.75 14.27
N LYS A 96 25.61 -7.80 13.54
CA LYS A 96 25.93 -9.18 13.90
C LYS A 96 27.43 -9.39 14.04
N ARG A 97 28.23 -8.93 13.07
CA ARG A 97 29.69 -9.05 13.12
C ARG A 97 30.28 -8.35 14.35
N LYS A 98 29.81 -7.16 14.69
CA LYS A 98 30.26 -6.43 15.88
C LYS A 98 29.92 -7.19 17.17
N ILE A 99 28.74 -7.79 17.25
CA ILE A 99 28.34 -8.63 18.38
C ILE A 99 29.24 -9.87 18.46
N ASP A 100 29.47 -10.57 17.34
CA ASP A 100 30.35 -11.75 17.28
C ASP A 100 31.78 -11.39 17.75
N GLN A 101 32.32 -10.24 17.31
CA GLN A 101 33.65 -9.75 17.72
C GLN A 101 33.72 -9.43 19.22
N MET A 102 32.69 -8.78 19.77
CA MET A 102 32.63 -8.46 21.19
C MET A 102 32.57 -9.73 22.05
N GLN A 103 31.79 -10.73 21.61
CA GLN A 103 31.71 -12.03 22.29
C GLN A 103 33.06 -12.77 22.28
N GLU A 104 33.80 -12.71 21.17
CA GLU A 104 35.14 -13.29 21.08
C GLU A 104 36.13 -12.57 22.02
N SER A 105 36.11 -11.24 22.05
CA SER A 105 36.97 -10.47 22.98
C SER A 105 36.62 -10.71 24.44
N ASP A 106 35.33 -10.80 24.79
CA ASP A 106 34.89 -11.09 26.16
C ASP A 106 35.33 -12.49 26.59
N GLY A 107 35.26 -13.47 25.69
CA GLY A 107 35.78 -14.81 25.92
C GLY A 107 37.29 -14.80 26.20
N GLN A 108 38.06 -14.05 25.42
CA GLN A 108 39.50 -13.90 25.62
C GLN A 108 39.82 -13.20 26.95
N ILE A 109 39.12 -12.11 27.28
CA ILE A 109 39.28 -11.40 28.55
C ILE A 109 39.00 -12.33 29.74
N LEU A 110 37.96 -13.16 29.65
CA LEU A 110 37.62 -14.13 30.71
C LEU A 110 38.72 -15.19 30.89
N LEU A 111 39.30 -15.67 29.79
CA LEU A 111 40.43 -16.61 29.83
C LEU A 111 41.68 -15.98 30.45
N ASP A 112 42.02 -14.76 30.03
CA ASP A 112 43.17 -14.01 30.55
C ASP A 112 43.00 -13.70 32.04
N HIS A 113 41.79 -13.31 32.46
CA HIS A 113 41.46 -13.12 33.87
C HIS A 113 41.64 -14.40 34.68
N ARG A 114 41.17 -15.55 34.17
CA ARG A 114 41.35 -16.85 34.84
C ARG A 114 42.82 -17.21 34.98
N ARG A 115 43.62 -17.00 33.93
CA ARG A 115 45.06 -17.25 33.94
C ARG A 115 45.76 -16.35 34.97
N PHE A 116 45.42 -15.07 34.99
CA PHE A 116 45.93 -14.10 35.96
C PHE A 116 45.62 -14.55 37.39
N VAL A 117 44.35 -14.83 37.71
CA VAL A 117 43.95 -15.31 39.05
C VAL A 117 44.67 -16.60 39.44
N GLY A 118 44.84 -17.54 38.51
CA GLY A 118 45.57 -18.79 38.75
C GLY A 118 47.04 -18.58 39.13
N LEU A 119 47.73 -17.63 38.46
CA LEU A 119 49.10 -17.25 38.83
C LEU A 119 49.13 -16.64 40.24
N PHE A 120 48.20 -15.73 40.56
CA PHE A 120 48.13 -15.13 41.90
C PHE A 120 47.87 -16.17 43.00
N GLN A 121 47.03 -17.19 42.75
CA GLN A 121 46.81 -18.26 43.72
C GLN A 121 48.02 -19.18 43.93
N GLN A 122 48.82 -19.44 42.89
CA GLN A 122 50.06 -20.23 43.02
C GLN A 122 51.15 -19.51 43.84
N HIS A 123 51.11 -18.18 43.87
CA HIS A 123 52.07 -17.36 44.61
C HIS A 123 51.57 -16.90 45.99
N LEU A 124 50.35 -17.29 46.39
CA LEU A 124 49.93 -17.15 47.78
C LEU A 124 50.66 -18.22 48.61
N PRO A 125 51.44 -17.84 49.64
CA PRO A 125 51.95 -18.83 50.59
C PRO A 125 50.75 -19.56 51.18
N SER A 126 50.83 -20.89 51.28
CA SER A 126 49.87 -21.69 52.03
C SER A 126 49.93 -21.23 53.49
N SER A 127 49.16 -20.19 53.81
CA SER A 127 49.13 -19.57 55.12
C SER A 127 48.29 -20.45 56.01
N SER A 128 48.94 -21.44 56.60
CA SER A 128 48.49 -22.03 57.86
C SER A 128 48.51 -20.94 58.92
N GLY A 129 47.33 -20.55 59.40
CA GLY A 129 47.21 -19.84 60.67
C GLY A 129 46.51 -18.49 60.56
N ALA A 130 45.21 -18.50 60.81
CA ALA A 130 44.50 -17.67 61.79
C ALA A 130 43.12 -17.31 61.23
N VAL A 131 42.11 -18.04 61.72
CA VAL A 131 40.70 -17.69 61.64
C VAL A 131 40.50 -16.36 62.37
N PRO A 132 40.03 -15.27 61.74
CA PRO A 132 39.43 -14.18 62.47
C PRO A 132 38.04 -14.65 62.86
N ARG A 133 37.85 -14.96 64.14
CA ARG A 133 36.55 -15.20 64.76
C ARG A 133 35.72 -13.92 64.62
N SER A 134 34.92 -13.83 63.57
CA SER A 134 33.86 -12.84 63.44
C SER A 134 32.65 -13.37 64.20
N GLU A 135 32.46 -12.89 65.42
CA GLU A 135 31.19 -12.99 66.11
C GLU A 135 30.17 -12.11 65.37
N ALA A 136 29.18 -12.76 64.77
CA ALA A 136 27.91 -12.13 64.44
C ALA A 136 26.89 -12.52 65.50
N PRO A 137 26.16 -11.56 66.10
CA PRO A 137 24.80 -11.79 66.53
C PRO A 137 23.89 -11.47 65.34
N ASN A 138 23.42 -12.54 64.72
CA ASN A 138 22.29 -12.53 63.80
C ASN A 138 21.04 -12.13 64.59
N ASP A 139 20.33 -11.08 64.17
CA ASP A 139 18.88 -10.99 64.35
C ASP A 139 18.23 -10.12 63.25
N GLN A 140 17.64 -10.86 62.31
CA GLN A 140 16.43 -10.59 61.53
C GLN A 140 16.50 -9.99 60.10
N PRO A 141 15.63 -10.50 59.19
CA PRO A 141 15.66 -10.20 57.76
C PRO A 141 14.62 -9.15 57.37
N LEU A 142 15.02 -8.12 56.62
CA LEU A 142 14.10 -7.25 55.90
C LEU A 142 14.37 -7.32 54.39
N ALA A 143 13.29 -7.59 53.67
CA ALA A 143 13.20 -8.06 52.29
C ALA A 143 13.77 -7.11 51.23
N PRO A 144 14.01 -7.59 49.98
CA PRO A 144 14.48 -6.76 48.88
C PRO A 144 13.36 -5.83 48.37
N LEU A 145 13.63 -4.53 48.29
CA LEU A 145 12.80 -3.59 47.54
C LEU A 145 12.97 -3.84 46.03
N LEU A 146 11.91 -4.35 45.40
CA LEU A 146 11.77 -4.42 43.94
C LEU A 146 11.48 -3.01 43.38
N PRO A 147 12.02 -2.65 42.19
CA PRO A 147 11.66 -1.40 41.51
C PRO A 147 10.32 -1.55 40.79
N GLY A 148 9.29 -0.83 41.26
CA GLY A 148 7.96 -0.77 40.65
C GLY A 148 7.73 0.55 39.90
N VAL A 149 7.74 0.44 38.56
CA VAL A 149 6.95 1.12 37.50
C VAL A 149 6.21 2.44 37.85
N PRO A 150 6.31 3.49 36.98
CA PRO A 150 5.77 4.84 37.23
C PRO A 150 4.23 4.92 37.09
N PRO A 151 3.57 5.91 37.73
CA PRO A 151 2.15 6.16 37.53
C PRO A 151 1.89 6.87 36.19
N SER A 152 0.96 6.31 35.42
CA SER A 152 0.34 6.89 34.24
C SER A 152 -0.33 8.23 34.57
N THR A 153 0.01 9.28 33.80
CA THR A 153 -0.75 10.52 33.77
C THR A 153 -1.84 10.41 32.73
N GLU A 154 -3.08 10.41 33.22
CA GLU A 154 -4.34 10.47 32.49
C GLU A 154 -4.52 11.90 31.93
N ILE A 155 -4.77 12.03 30.62
CA ILE A 155 -5.06 13.30 29.93
C ILE A 155 -6.57 13.33 29.60
N PRO A 156 -7.34 14.35 30.00
CA PRO A 156 -8.73 14.51 29.59
C PRO A 156 -8.86 15.12 28.17
N PRO A 157 -9.96 14.85 27.46
CA PRO A 157 -10.10 15.17 26.03
C PRO A 157 -10.45 16.63 25.74
N GLU A 158 -10.10 17.05 24.54
CA GLU A 158 -10.42 18.33 23.89
C GLU A 158 -11.93 18.60 23.81
N GLN A 159 -12.27 19.89 23.93
CA GLN A 159 -13.42 20.53 23.28
C GLN A 159 -12.94 21.76 22.52
#